data_AF-A0A174UVT1-F1
#
_entry.id   AF-A0A174UVT1-F1
#
_cell.length_a   1.000
_cell.length_b   1.000
_cell.length_c   1.000
_cell.angle_alpha   90.00
_cell.angle_beta   90.00
_cell.angle_gamma   90.00
#
_symmetry.space_group_name_H-M   'P 1'
#
loop_
_entity.id
_entity.type
_entity.pdbx_description
1 polymer ?
#
loop_
_entity_poly.entity_id
_entity_poly.type
_entity_poly.pdbx_seq_one_letter_code
_entity_poly.pdbx_strand_id
1 'polypeptide(L)'
;MIYSVINMDIVHSRKIKNRIEVQNIIKNYLKSLSNKYEDKLLTPITITLGDEWQIVLKDISKSYTIITEINEFLSNYGIKTYSGIGIGSISTEVYNRSSNMDGEAFINARNALNLSKKGGGLINSKANRVLLNEYFVSRNEEVAVSLENDNLNSKLDLVSVINSLIESTEILLNKITPKQWIVIKGYRKAGSYNKMVEEGISNSKSDISQKLNSAEFFVIENNIRIIESLFAQYKER
;
A
#
# COMPACT_ATOMS: atom_id res chain seq x y z
N MET A 1 21.54 4.62 3.06
CA MET A 1 20.66 4.09 2.01
C MET A 1 19.23 4.10 2.55
N ILE A 2 18.27 4.54 1.75
CA ILE A 2 16.87 4.67 2.16
C ILE A 2 16.09 3.45 1.70
N TYR A 3 15.26 2.92 2.61
CA TYR A 3 14.42 1.76 2.39
C TYR A 3 12.98 2.07 2.76
N SER A 4 12.07 1.19 2.35
CA SER A 4 10.68 1.21 2.79
C SER A 4 10.34 -0.08 3.49
N VAL A 5 9.64 0.05 4.62
CA VAL A 5 9.00 -1.08 5.30
C VAL A 5 7.50 -0.84 5.27
N ILE A 6 6.74 -1.89 4.99
CA ILE A 6 5.28 -1.85 5.03
C ILE A 6 4.82 -2.90 6.03
N ASN A 7 4.02 -2.48 7.01
CA ASN A 7 3.28 -3.39 7.86
C ASN A 7 1.80 -3.32 7.47
N MET A 8 1.21 -4.47 7.21
CA MET A 8 -0.21 -4.59 6.88
C MET A 8 -0.88 -5.55 7.85
N ASP A 9 -2.08 -5.19 8.31
CA ASP A 9 -2.88 -5.97 9.25
C ASP A 9 -4.35 -6.00 8.81
N ILE A 10 -5.04 -7.11 9.06
CA ILE A 10 -6.43 -7.29 8.66
C ILE A 10 -7.37 -6.58 9.64
N VAL A 11 -8.29 -5.79 9.09
CA VAL A 11 -9.34 -5.13 9.87
C VAL A 11 -10.29 -6.17 10.46
N HIS A 12 -10.42 -6.20 11.80
CA HIS A 12 -11.31 -7.12 12.52
C HIS A 12 -11.10 -8.61 12.21
N SER A 13 -9.85 -9.05 12.01
CA SER A 13 -9.49 -10.44 11.66
C SER A 13 -10.16 -11.54 12.50
N ARG A 14 -10.43 -11.27 13.78
CA ARG A 14 -11.16 -12.16 14.71
C ARG A 14 -12.57 -12.54 14.22
N LYS A 15 -13.17 -11.79 13.29
CA LYS A 15 -14.51 -12.07 12.74
C LYS A 15 -14.50 -12.97 11.51
N ILE A 16 -13.34 -13.38 11.01
CA ILE A 16 -13.21 -14.22 9.81
C ILE A 16 -13.59 -15.66 10.17
N LYS A 17 -14.67 -16.17 9.56
CA LYS A 17 -15.18 -17.53 9.81
C LYS A 17 -14.23 -18.64 9.31
N ASN A 18 -13.72 -18.52 8.08
CA ASN A 18 -12.82 -19.51 7.45
C ASN A 18 -11.34 -19.12 7.57
N ARG A 19 -10.87 -18.83 8.78
CA ARG A 19 -9.56 -18.22 9.00
C ARG A 19 -8.38 -18.97 8.34
N ILE A 20 -8.36 -20.30 8.43
CA ILE A 20 -7.27 -21.13 7.89
C ILE A 20 -7.23 -21.05 6.36
N GLU A 21 -8.38 -21.17 5.71
CA GLU A 21 -8.49 -21.12 4.25
C GLU A 21 -8.05 -19.74 3.72
N VAL A 22 -8.57 -18.67 4.33
CA VAL A 22 -8.20 -17.29 4.00
C VAL A 22 -6.69 -17.07 4.19
N GLN A 23 -6.10 -17.55 5.29
CA GLN A 23 -4.67 -17.43 5.53
C GLN A 23 -3.84 -18.16 4.47
N ASN A 24 -4.26 -19.35 4.02
CA ASN A 24 -3.56 -20.08 2.96
C ASN A 24 -3.63 -19.34 1.61
N ILE A 25 -4.80 -18.79 1.28
CA ILE A 25 -5.02 -17.98 0.08
C ILE A 25 -4.11 -16.75 0.09
N ILE A 26 -4.09 -16.01 1.22
CA ILE A 26 -3.23 -14.83 1.39
C ILE A 26 -1.76 -15.22 1.28
N LYS A 27 -1.33 -16.27 1.99
CA LYS A 27 0.07 -16.75 1.97
C LYS A 27 0.53 -17.09 0.55
N ASN A 28 -0.30 -17.78 -0.23
CA ASN A 28 0.02 -18.12 -1.61
C ASN A 28 0.12 -16.88 -2.49
N TYR A 29 -0.78 -15.91 -2.30
CA TYR A 29 -0.72 -14.65 -3.03
C TYR A 29 0.51 -13.81 -2.68
N LEU A 30 0.83 -13.65 -1.39
CA LEU A 30 2.04 -12.97 -0.94
C LEU A 30 3.32 -13.63 -1.46
N LYS A 31 3.34 -14.97 -1.58
CA LYS A 31 4.44 -15.70 -2.23
C LYS A 31 4.56 -15.34 -3.71
N SER A 32 3.44 -15.29 -4.45
CA SER A 32 3.48 -14.86 -5.86
C SER A 32 3.94 -13.42 -6.02
N LEU A 33 3.55 -12.51 -5.12
CA LEU A 33 4.02 -11.13 -5.12
C LEU A 33 5.51 -11.03 -4.78
N SER A 34 6.01 -11.87 -3.87
CA SER A 34 7.44 -11.94 -3.56
C SER A 34 8.27 -12.27 -4.80
N ASN A 35 7.80 -13.23 -5.62
CA ASN A 35 8.46 -13.57 -6.87
C ASN A 35 8.34 -12.44 -7.91
N LYS A 36 7.15 -11.83 -8.04
CA LYS A 36 6.89 -10.72 -8.97
C LYS A 36 7.79 -9.51 -8.70
N TYR A 37 8.07 -9.23 -7.43
CA TYR A 37 8.80 -8.05 -6.97
C TYR A 37 10.18 -8.38 -6.38
N GLU A 38 10.76 -9.56 -6.70
CA GLU A 38 12.03 -10.02 -6.13
C GLU A 38 13.16 -8.99 -6.29
N ASP A 39 13.22 -8.33 -7.45
CA ASP A 39 14.21 -7.30 -7.76
C ASP A 39 13.94 -5.96 -7.07
N LYS A 40 12.78 -5.77 -6.45
CA LYS A 40 12.38 -4.56 -5.70
C LYS A 40 12.40 -4.76 -4.19
N LEU A 41 12.32 -6.01 -3.75
CA LEU A 41 12.34 -6.40 -2.35
C LEU A 41 13.77 -6.55 -1.84
N LEU A 42 13.92 -6.36 -0.53
CA LEU A 42 15.14 -6.66 0.21
C LEU A 42 15.13 -8.10 0.75
N THR A 43 13.93 -8.62 1.03
CA THR A 43 13.66 -10.00 1.46
C THR A 43 12.26 -10.41 0.99
N PRO A 44 11.98 -11.71 0.79
CA PRO A 44 10.62 -12.17 0.50
C PRO A 44 9.58 -11.67 1.50
N ILE A 45 8.34 -11.50 1.05
CA ILE A 45 7.24 -11.05 1.90
C ILE A 45 6.92 -12.16 2.91
N THR A 46 6.96 -11.81 4.20
CA THR A 46 6.71 -12.77 5.28
C THR A 46 5.51 -12.36 6.10
N ILE A 47 4.63 -13.33 6.37
CA ILE A 47 3.63 -13.23 7.45
C ILE A 47 4.41 -13.27 8.77
N THR A 48 4.19 -12.28 9.62
CA THR A 48 4.90 -12.16 10.91
C THR A 48 4.11 -12.86 12.00
N LEU A 49 2.88 -12.40 12.27
CA LEU A 49 2.02 -12.95 13.32
C LEU A 49 0.56 -13.02 12.84
N GLY A 50 0.05 -14.22 12.61
CA GLY A 50 -1.36 -14.48 12.32
C GLY A 50 -1.87 -13.86 11.02
N ASP A 51 -2.33 -12.62 11.11
CA ASP A 51 -2.95 -11.79 10.07
C ASP A 51 -2.15 -10.54 9.72
N GLU A 52 -0.99 -10.34 10.34
CA GLU A 52 -0.03 -9.30 9.98
C GLU A 52 1.05 -9.84 9.03
N TRP A 53 1.40 -9.05 8.02
CA TRP A 53 2.55 -9.30 7.16
C TRP A 53 3.38 -8.04 6.96
N GLN A 54 4.64 -8.28 6.65
CA GLN A 54 5.63 -7.22 6.50
C GLN A 54 6.38 -7.35 5.17
N ILE A 55 6.58 -6.22 4.52
CA ILE A 55 7.23 -6.10 3.21
C ILE A 55 8.39 -5.12 3.38
N VAL A 56 9.58 -5.49 2.90
CA VAL A 56 10.77 -4.63 2.98
C VAL A 56 11.28 -4.39 1.57
N LEU A 57 11.28 -3.14 1.13
CA LEU A 57 11.63 -2.73 -0.22
C LEU A 57 12.95 -1.95 -0.24
N LYS A 58 13.80 -2.30 -1.22
CA LYS A 58 14.93 -1.45 -1.65
C LYS A 58 14.49 -0.45 -2.73
N ASP A 59 13.43 -0.76 -3.48
CA ASP A 59 12.79 0.20 -4.37
C ASP A 59 11.49 0.74 -3.76
N ILE A 60 11.62 1.83 -3.01
CA ILE A 60 10.53 2.46 -2.27
C ILE A 60 9.43 3.03 -3.17
N SER A 61 9.71 3.26 -4.47
CA SER A 61 8.71 3.72 -5.43
C SER A 61 7.54 2.75 -5.57
N LYS A 62 7.75 1.46 -5.27
CA LYS A 62 6.74 0.40 -5.39
C LYS A 62 5.92 0.17 -4.12
N SER A 63 6.15 0.94 -3.06
CA SER A 63 5.50 0.71 -1.77
C SER A 63 3.97 0.78 -1.86
N TYR A 64 3.44 1.86 -2.43
CA TYR A 64 1.99 2.01 -2.56
C TYR A 64 1.38 1.02 -3.57
N THR A 65 2.05 0.78 -4.70
CA THR A 65 1.59 -0.16 -5.73
C THR A 65 1.41 -1.57 -5.19
N ILE A 66 2.36 -2.07 -4.37
CA ILE A 66 2.22 -3.39 -3.74
C ILE A 66 1.03 -3.41 -2.77
N ILE A 67 0.82 -2.36 -1.97
CA ILE A 67 -0.36 -2.24 -1.09
C ILE A 67 -1.65 -2.30 -1.90
N THR A 68 -1.75 -1.53 -2.98
CA THR A 68 -2.93 -1.51 -3.84
C THR A 68 -3.20 -2.90 -4.42
N GLU A 69 -2.19 -3.61 -4.96
CA GLU A 69 -2.38 -4.96 -5.48
C GLU A 69 -2.83 -5.97 -4.41
N ILE A 70 -2.34 -5.85 -3.17
CA ILE A 70 -2.79 -6.68 -2.05
C ILE A 70 -4.24 -6.35 -1.68
N ASN A 71 -4.59 -5.08 -1.55
CA ASN A 71 -5.94 -4.66 -1.20
C ASN A 71 -6.96 -5.03 -2.28
N GLU A 72 -6.59 -4.92 -3.56
CA GLU A 72 -7.42 -5.37 -4.68
C GLU A 72 -7.66 -6.88 -4.66
N PHE A 73 -6.64 -7.68 -4.35
CA PHE A 73 -6.79 -9.12 -4.18
C PHE A 73 -7.72 -9.46 -3.01
N LEU A 74 -7.50 -8.84 -1.86
CA LEU A 74 -8.27 -9.05 -0.63
C LEU A 74 -9.72 -8.58 -0.76
N SER A 75 -9.99 -7.57 -1.59
CA SER A 75 -11.35 -7.08 -1.86
C SER A 75 -12.28 -8.16 -2.41
N ASN A 76 -11.74 -9.15 -3.14
CA ASN A 76 -12.53 -10.27 -3.66
C ASN A 76 -13.08 -11.18 -2.55
N TYR A 77 -12.52 -11.09 -1.35
CA TYR A 77 -12.92 -11.83 -0.16
C TYR A 77 -13.63 -10.93 0.87
N GLY A 78 -13.91 -9.67 0.53
CA GLY A 78 -14.49 -8.69 1.46
C GLY A 78 -13.56 -8.33 2.63
N ILE A 79 -12.24 -8.55 2.47
CA ILE A 79 -11.24 -8.28 3.50
C ILE A 79 -10.67 -6.88 3.30
N LYS A 80 -10.61 -6.11 4.39
CA LYS A 80 -9.98 -4.79 4.44
C LYS A 80 -8.73 -4.81 5.29
N THR A 81 -7.80 -3.89 5.04
CA THR A 81 -6.55 -3.81 5.78
C THR A 81 -6.29 -2.42 6.36
N TYR A 82 -5.51 -2.42 7.44
CA TYR A 82 -4.71 -1.28 7.88
C TYR A 82 -3.31 -1.45 7.29
N SER A 83 -2.73 -0.40 6.73
CA SER A 83 -1.38 -0.41 6.17
C SER A 83 -0.59 0.79 6.70
N GLY A 84 0.64 0.54 7.13
CA GLY A 84 1.61 1.56 7.49
C GLY A 84 2.86 1.44 6.63
N ILE A 85 3.20 2.50 5.90
CA ILE A 85 4.44 2.65 5.15
C ILE A 85 5.41 3.45 6.00
N GLY A 86 6.58 2.90 6.27
CA GLY A 86 7.71 3.59 6.88
C GLY A 86 8.81 3.80 5.87
N ILE A 87 9.40 4.98 5.86
CA ILE A 87 10.61 5.31 5.09
C ILE A 87 11.74 5.62 6.07
N GLY A 88 12.94 5.12 5.79
CA GLY A 88 14.11 5.38 6.63
C GLY A 88 15.28 4.43 6.35
N SER A 89 16.29 4.48 7.22
CA SER A 89 17.41 3.55 7.20
C SER A 89 17.06 2.17 7.80
N ILE A 90 17.89 1.18 7.48
CA ILE A 90 17.91 -0.14 8.12
C ILE A 90 19.26 -0.26 8.84
N SER A 91 19.23 -0.64 10.11
CA SER A 91 20.39 -0.63 11.00
C SER A 91 21.03 -2.01 11.17
N THR A 92 20.38 -3.06 10.68
CA THR A 92 20.84 -4.45 10.76
C THR A 92 21.35 -4.96 9.43
N GLU A 93 21.98 -6.14 9.44
CA GLU A 93 22.19 -6.94 8.23
C GLU A 93 20.85 -7.32 7.57
N VAL A 94 20.93 -7.75 6.30
CA VAL A 94 19.78 -8.23 5.55
C VAL A 94 19.54 -9.71 5.86
N TYR A 95 18.36 -10.03 6.36
CA TYR A 95 17.93 -11.40 6.68
C TYR A 95 16.78 -11.85 5.79
N ASN A 96 16.66 -13.16 5.58
CA ASN A 96 15.52 -13.78 4.87
C ASN A 96 14.16 -13.61 5.57
N ARG A 97 14.17 -13.20 6.85
CA ARG A 97 12.97 -12.89 7.62
C ARG A 97 13.06 -11.46 8.09
N SER A 98 12.10 -10.64 7.67
CA SER A 98 12.03 -9.23 8.05
C SER A 98 11.85 -9.02 9.55
N SER A 99 11.34 -10.01 10.30
CA SER A 99 11.24 -9.98 11.76
C SER A 99 12.60 -9.88 12.47
N ASN A 100 13.70 -10.20 11.79
CA ASN A 100 15.06 -10.17 12.33
C ASN A 100 15.80 -8.88 11.94
N MET A 101 15.11 -7.94 11.29
CA MET A 101 15.66 -6.69 10.81
C MET A 101 15.09 -5.53 11.62
N ASP A 102 15.86 -4.44 11.73
CA ASP A 102 15.43 -3.24 12.46
C ASP A 102 16.02 -1.97 11.83
N GLY A 103 15.48 -0.81 12.22
CA GLY A 103 15.90 0.50 11.75
C GLY A 103 14.75 1.50 11.72
N GLU A 104 15.06 2.74 11.33
CA GLU A 104 14.07 3.82 11.26
C GLU A 104 12.87 3.45 10.39
N ALA A 105 13.09 2.77 9.26
CA ALA A 105 11.99 2.34 8.39
C ALA A 105 10.99 1.43 9.13
N PHE A 106 11.46 0.54 10.00
CA PHE A 106 10.62 -0.39 10.77
C PHE A 106 9.84 0.35 11.87
N ILE A 107 10.50 1.27 12.57
CA ILE A 107 9.86 2.14 13.58
C ILE A 107 8.76 2.96 12.92
N ASN A 108 9.06 3.56 11.75
CA ASN A 108 8.11 4.40 11.02
C ASN A 108 6.92 3.61 10.51
N ALA A 109 7.12 2.41 9.97
CA ALA A 109 6.05 1.54 9.49
C ALA A 109 5.10 1.13 10.62
N ARG A 110 5.66 0.80 11.80
CA ARG A 110 4.88 0.45 13.00
C ARG A 110 4.07 1.65 13.51
N ASN A 111 4.67 2.84 13.56
CA ASN A 111 3.98 4.06 13.94
C ASN A 111 2.83 4.39 12.97
N ALA A 112 3.10 4.30 11.67
CA ALA A 112 2.09 4.48 10.62
C ALA A 112 0.92 3.50 10.77
N LEU A 113 1.19 2.22 10.99
CA LEU A 113 0.16 1.20 11.18
C LEU A 113 -0.70 1.49 12.43
N ASN A 114 -0.06 1.89 13.53
CA ASN A 114 -0.77 2.22 14.77
C ASN A 114 -1.70 3.42 14.59
N LEU A 115 -1.25 4.46 13.88
CA LEU A 115 -2.08 5.62 13.53
C LEU A 115 -3.23 5.21 12.59
N SER A 116 -2.95 4.36 11.59
CA SER A 116 -3.95 3.75 10.70
C SER A 116 -4.98 2.90 11.44
N LYS A 117 -4.68 2.37 12.64
CA LYS A 117 -5.65 1.66 13.47
C LYS A 117 -6.51 2.61 14.31
N LYS A 118 -5.90 3.62 14.97
CA LYS A 118 -6.57 4.52 15.93
C LYS A 118 -7.76 5.30 15.34
N GLY A 119 -7.60 5.88 14.14
CA GLY A 119 -8.68 6.70 13.53
C GLY A 119 -8.64 8.15 13.98
N GLY A 120 -9.12 9.05 13.12
CA GLY A 120 -9.20 10.49 13.39
C GLY A 120 -7.91 11.26 13.11
N GLY A 121 -8.05 12.54 12.73
CA GLY A 121 -6.95 13.47 12.47
C GLY A 121 -6.31 13.31 11.09
N LEU A 122 -5.38 12.36 10.97
CA LEU A 122 -4.50 12.20 9.79
C LEU A 122 -5.10 11.35 8.65
N ILE A 123 -6.10 10.52 8.97
CA ILE A 123 -6.86 9.73 7.98
C ILE A 123 -8.33 9.77 8.38
N ASN A 124 -9.16 10.28 7.47
CA ASN A 124 -10.61 10.42 7.64
C ASN A 124 -11.40 9.32 6.90
N SER A 125 -10.76 8.64 5.94
CA SER A 125 -11.37 7.56 5.18
C SER A 125 -11.77 6.35 6.03
N LYS A 126 -12.96 5.81 5.73
CA LYS A 126 -13.50 4.56 6.29
C LYS A 126 -13.21 3.33 5.40
N ALA A 127 -12.42 3.50 4.34
CA ALA A 127 -11.98 2.44 3.43
C ALA A 127 -10.78 1.66 4.01
N ASN A 128 -9.91 1.10 3.17
CA ASN A 128 -8.58 0.72 3.64
C ASN A 128 -7.86 1.97 4.15
N ARG A 129 -7.12 1.83 5.24
CA ARG A 129 -6.42 2.95 5.87
C ARG A 129 -4.94 2.74 5.69
N VAL A 130 -4.38 3.48 4.74
CA VAL A 130 -2.97 3.46 4.35
C VAL A 130 -2.36 4.78 4.77
N LEU A 131 -1.25 4.73 5.50
CA LEU A 131 -0.53 5.92 5.96
C LEU A 131 0.96 5.76 5.68
N LEU A 132 1.57 6.81 5.14
CA LEU A 132 3.00 7.01 5.11
C LEU A 132 3.43 7.78 6.37
N ASN A 133 4.47 7.28 7.01
CA ASN A 133 5.21 8.00 8.04
C ASN A 133 6.70 8.01 7.70
N GLU A 134 7.33 9.15 7.96
CA GLU A 134 8.78 9.30 7.98
C GLU A 134 9.16 9.95 9.31
N TYR A 135 10.31 9.56 9.85
CA TYR A 135 10.87 10.20 11.03
C TYR A 135 12.33 10.43 10.72
N PHE A 136 12.70 11.70 10.57
CA PHE A 136 14.10 12.09 10.53
C PHE A 136 14.57 12.23 11.97
N VAL A 137 15.35 11.26 12.47
CA VAL A 137 16.18 11.52 13.64
C VAL A 137 17.33 12.40 13.17
N SER A 138 17.17 13.72 13.28
CA SER A 138 18.35 14.59 13.23
C SER A 138 19.21 14.20 14.44
N ARG A 139 20.43 13.68 14.20
CA ARG A 139 21.43 13.45 15.26
C ARG A 139 21.90 14.79 15.82
N ASN A 140 21.02 15.49 16.52
CA ASN A 140 21.44 16.44 17.54
C ASN A 140 21.25 15.69 18.87
N GLU A 141 22.35 15.62 19.60
CA GLU A 141 22.46 14.94 20.89
C GLU A 141 21.32 15.37 21.84
N GLU A 142 20.74 14.39 22.53
CA GLU A 142 19.92 14.56 23.73
C GLU A 142 18.55 15.25 23.67
N VAL A 143 17.67 14.98 22.69
CA VAL A 143 16.21 15.05 22.97
C VAL A 143 15.46 14.02 22.11
N ALA A 144 14.81 13.05 22.77
CA ALA A 144 13.77 12.25 22.12
C ALA A 144 12.62 13.18 21.75
N VAL A 145 12.51 13.55 20.47
CA VAL A 145 11.49 14.51 20.01
C VAL A 145 10.11 13.89 20.23
N SER A 146 9.38 14.53 21.13
CA SER A 146 8.00 14.25 21.49
C SER A 146 7.09 14.33 20.27
N LEU A 147 6.03 13.51 20.31
CA LEU A 147 4.83 13.67 19.50
C LEU A 147 4.10 14.95 19.92
N GLU A 148 4.61 16.13 19.55
CA GLU A 148 3.89 17.37 19.76
C GLU A 148 3.81 18.22 18.50
N ASN A 149 2.57 18.62 18.25
CA ASN A 149 1.99 19.12 17.03
C ASN A 149 2.15 20.64 16.93
N ASP A 150 3.32 21.17 17.27
CA ASP A 150 3.53 22.62 17.43
C ASP A 150 4.71 23.10 16.57
N ASN A 151 4.46 23.21 15.26
CA ASN A 151 4.75 24.45 14.52
C ASN A 151 4.23 24.36 13.08
N LEU A 152 3.08 24.99 12.89
CA LEU A 152 2.47 25.34 11.62
C LEU A 152 3.33 26.41 10.91
N ASN A 153 4.52 26.06 10.42
CA ASN A 153 5.29 26.90 9.50
C ASN A 153 5.27 26.30 8.09
N SER A 154 4.14 26.54 7.42
CA SER A 154 4.04 27.02 6.01
C SER A 154 4.95 26.39 4.94
N LYS A 155 5.12 25.07 4.95
CA LYS A 155 5.52 24.33 3.74
C LYS A 155 4.69 23.06 3.63
N LEU A 156 4.06 22.86 2.47
CA LEU A 156 3.39 21.61 2.12
C LEU A 156 4.45 20.49 2.18
N ASP A 157 4.45 19.70 3.24
CA ASP A 157 5.41 18.62 3.39
C ASP A 157 5.07 17.48 2.41
N LEU A 158 6.09 16.88 1.81
CA LEU A 158 5.95 15.83 0.78
C LEU A 158 5.11 14.66 1.30
N VAL A 159 5.30 14.30 2.58
CA VAL A 159 4.52 13.25 3.26
C VAL A 159 3.04 13.59 3.28
N SER A 160 2.68 14.84 3.57
CA SER A 160 1.29 15.30 3.61
C SER A 160 0.64 15.22 2.23
N VAL A 161 1.39 15.53 1.16
CA VAL A 161 0.92 15.39 -0.23
C VAL A 161 0.68 13.92 -0.57
N ILE A 162 1.66 13.06 -0.28
CA ILE A 162 1.56 11.64 -0.56
C ILE A 162 0.39 11.03 0.20
N ASN A 163 0.24 11.33 1.49
CA ASN A 163 -0.86 10.83 2.31
C ASN A 163 -2.24 11.30 1.79
N SER A 164 -2.35 12.55 1.35
CA SER A 164 -3.60 13.07 0.76
C SER A 164 -3.95 12.36 -0.56
N LEU A 165 -2.95 12.10 -1.41
CA LEU A 165 -3.12 11.34 -2.65
C LEU A 165 -3.49 9.88 -2.39
N ILE A 166 -2.83 9.23 -1.43
CA ILE A 166 -3.16 7.88 -0.98
C ILE A 166 -4.60 7.83 -0.48
N GLU A 167 -4.99 8.73 0.42
CA GLU A 167 -6.34 8.74 0.98
C GLU A 167 -7.41 8.92 -0.10
N SER A 168 -7.23 9.90 -1.00
CA SER A 168 -8.16 10.12 -2.11
C SER A 168 -8.26 8.91 -3.04
N THR A 169 -7.14 8.22 -3.29
CA THR A 169 -7.09 7.02 -4.13
C THR A 169 -7.79 5.84 -3.47
N GLU A 170 -7.58 5.61 -2.17
CA GLU A 170 -8.31 4.56 -1.42
C GLU A 170 -9.82 4.83 -1.37
N ILE A 171 -10.25 6.09 -1.32
CA ILE A 171 -11.66 6.46 -1.40
C ILE A 171 -12.24 6.10 -2.78
N LEU A 172 -11.52 6.38 -3.86
CA LEU A 172 -11.95 6.03 -5.22
C LEU A 172 -12.02 4.51 -5.40
N LEU A 173 -10.98 3.78 -4.99
CA LEU A 173 -10.91 2.32 -5.05
C LEU A 173 -12.10 1.66 -4.31
N ASN A 174 -12.49 2.19 -3.16
CA ASN A 174 -13.60 1.66 -2.37
C ASN A 174 -14.99 1.95 -2.96
N LYS A 175 -15.10 2.82 -3.97
CA LYS A 175 -16.35 3.06 -4.73
C LYS A 175 -16.52 2.10 -5.91
N ILE A 176 -15.47 1.39 -6.31
CA ILE A 176 -15.50 0.49 -7.47
C ILE A 176 -16.38 -0.72 -7.18
N THR A 177 -17.33 -0.97 -8.07
CA THR A 177 -18.25 -2.11 -7.98
C THR A 177 -17.59 -3.41 -8.49
N PRO A 178 -18.09 -4.60 -8.08
CA PRO A 178 -17.57 -5.88 -8.58
C PRO A 178 -17.58 -5.99 -10.11
N LYS A 179 -18.60 -5.46 -10.78
CA LYS A 179 -18.69 -5.46 -12.25
C LYS A 179 -17.62 -4.58 -12.90
N GLN A 180 -17.29 -3.43 -12.28
CA GLN A 180 -16.21 -2.57 -12.75
C GLN A 180 -14.84 -3.22 -12.52
N TRP A 181 -14.63 -3.89 -11.39
CA TRP A 181 -13.40 -4.63 -11.11
C TRP A 181 -13.08 -5.70 -12.17
N ILE A 182 -14.09 -6.41 -12.68
CA ILE A 182 -13.91 -7.38 -13.78
C ILE A 182 -13.35 -6.68 -15.02
N VAL A 183 -13.91 -5.53 -15.39
CA VAL A 183 -13.46 -4.75 -16.55
C VAL A 183 -12.08 -4.14 -16.33
N ILE A 184 -11.79 -3.61 -15.15
CA ILE A 184 -10.47 -3.05 -14.81
C ILE A 184 -9.37 -4.12 -14.91
N LYS A 185 -9.59 -5.30 -14.29
CA LYS A 185 -8.64 -6.41 -14.34
C LYS A 185 -8.45 -6.91 -15.77
N GLY A 186 -9.54 -7.01 -16.53
CA GLY A 186 -9.50 -7.35 -17.94
C GLY A 186 -8.69 -6.35 -18.77
N TYR A 187 -8.89 -5.05 -18.54
CA TYR A 187 -8.17 -3.99 -19.24
C TYR A 187 -6.68 -3.99 -18.92
N ARG A 188 -6.29 -4.14 -17.64
CA ARG A 188 -4.87 -4.26 -17.25
C ARG A 188 -4.18 -5.46 -17.88
N LYS A 189 -4.89 -6.59 -18.07
CA LYS A 189 -4.35 -7.80 -18.71
C LYS A 189 -4.27 -7.68 -20.23
N ALA A 190 -5.35 -7.22 -20.87
CA ALA A 190 -5.47 -7.16 -22.31
C ALA A 190 -4.72 -5.96 -22.91
N GLY A 191 -4.63 -4.84 -22.19
CA GLY A 191 -3.97 -3.60 -22.60
C GLY A 191 -4.74 -2.78 -23.64
N SER A 192 -5.90 -3.24 -24.12
CA SER A 192 -6.72 -2.51 -25.10
C SER A 192 -8.17 -2.97 -25.10
N TYR A 193 -9.09 -2.09 -25.53
CA TYR A 193 -10.52 -2.44 -25.63
C TYR A 193 -10.77 -3.51 -26.70
N ASN A 194 -9.98 -3.55 -27.78
CA ASN A 194 -10.12 -4.53 -28.85
C ASN A 194 -9.92 -5.95 -28.32
N LYS A 195 -8.76 -6.18 -27.67
CA LYS A 195 -8.42 -7.48 -27.08
C LYS A 195 -9.45 -7.92 -26.04
N MET A 196 -9.99 -7.00 -25.24
CA MET A 196 -11.04 -7.34 -24.26
C MET A 196 -12.33 -7.85 -24.91
N VAL A 197 -12.72 -7.30 -26.07
CA VAL A 197 -13.89 -7.78 -26.82
C VAL A 197 -13.58 -9.13 -27.47
N GLU A 198 -12.40 -9.29 -28.05
CA GLU A 198 -11.93 -10.57 -28.63
C GLU A 198 -11.88 -11.70 -27.60
N GLU A 199 -11.45 -11.41 -26.37
CA GLU A 199 -11.39 -12.37 -25.26
C GLU A 199 -12.77 -12.59 -24.57
N GLY A 200 -13.83 -11.92 -25.04
CA GLY A 200 -15.18 -12.07 -24.48
C GLY A 200 -15.36 -11.48 -23.07
N ILE A 201 -14.47 -10.60 -22.62
CA ILE A 201 -14.52 -9.96 -21.29
C ILE A 201 -15.67 -8.94 -21.22
N SER A 202 -15.97 -8.27 -22.33
CA SER A 202 -17.11 -7.36 -22.46
C SER A 202 -17.70 -7.43 -23.87
N ASN A 203 -19.00 -7.14 -23.96
CA ASN A 203 -19.78 -7.21 -25.19
C ASN A 203 -19.45 -6.07 -26.18
N SER A 204 -18.89 -4.95 -25.73
CA SER A 204 -18.54 -3.84 -26.61
C SER A 204 -17.49 -2.90 -26.02
N LYS A 205 -16.75 -2.20 -26.89
CA LYS A 205 -15.79 -1.16 -26.49
C LYS A 205 -16.46 0.00 -25.73
N SER A 206 -17.71 0.32 -26.07
CA SER A 206 -18.49 1.36 -25.40
C SER A 206 -18.78 0.99 -23.94
N ASP A 207 -19.18 -0.26 -23.68
CA ASP A 207 -19.44 -0.77 -22.33
C ASP A 207 -18.16 -0.77 -21.48
N ILE A 208 -17.02 -1.17 -22.06
CA ILE A 208 -15.70 -1.08 -21.40
C ILE A 208 -15.41 0.36 -20.99
N SER A 209 -15.45 1.29 -21.95
CA SER A 209 -15.16 2.70 -21.73
C SER A 209 -16.06 3.31 -20.65
N GLN A 210 -17.37 3.05 -20.72
CA GLN A 210 -18.32 3.54 -19.73
C GLN A 210 -17.98 3.04 -18.33
N LYS A 211 -17.70 1.74 -18.16
CA LYS A 211 -17.37 1.17 -16.86
C LYS A 211 -16.05 1.69 -16.29
N LEU A 212 -15.02 1.87 -17.12
CA LEU A 212 -13.74 2.44 -16.69
C LEU A 212 -13.88 3.90 -16.26
N ASN A 213 -14.61 4.71 -17.03
CA ASN A 213 -14.87 6.11 -16.68
C ASN A 213 -15.71 6.24 -15.42
N SER A 214 -16.80 5.49 -15.29
CA SER A 214 -17.63 5.49 -14.07
C SER A 214 -16.89 4.94 -12.84
N ALA A 215 -15.76 4.25 -13.02
CA ALA A 215 -14.91 3.77 -11.93
C ALA A 215 -13.76 4.74 -11.62
N GLU A 216 -13.64 5.87 -12.34
CA GLU A 216 -12.52 6.80 -12.25
C GLU A 216 -11.15 6.10 -12.46
N PHE A 217 -11.12 5.05 -13.27
CA PHE A 217 -9.96 4.17 -13.41
C PHE A 217 -8.70 4.92 -13.81
N PHE A 218 -8.78 5.81 -14.81
CA PHE A 218 -7.60 6.54 -15.28
C PHE A 218 -7.08 7.55 -14.25
N VAL A 219 -7.96 8.10 -13.41
CA VAL A 219 -7.58 8.98 -12.30
C VAL A 219 -6.81 8.17 -11.25
N ILE A 220 -7.32 6.99 -10.88
CA ILE A 220 -6.65 6.07 -9.94
C ILE A 220 -5.26 5.68 -10.46
N GLU A 221 -5.15 5.25 -11.72
CA GLU A 221 -3.87 4.86 -12.33
C GLU A 221 -2.89 6.05 -12.42
N ASN A 222 -3.40 7.26 -12.63
CA ASN A 222 -2.58 8.46 -12.61
C ASN A 222 -2.10 8.78 -11.19
N ASN A 223 -2.97 8.69 -10.18
CA ASN A 223 -2.59 8.92 -8.79
C ASN A 223 -1.53 7.93 -8.32
N ILE A 224 -1.69 6.64 -8.62
CA ILE A 224 -0.69 5.61 -8.29
C ILE A 224 0.66 5.97 -8.92
N ARG A 225 0.70 6.34 -10.21
CA ARG A 225 1.94 6.77 -10.88
C ARG A 225 2.58 8.01 -10.28
N ILE A 226 1.77 9.01 -9.89
CA ILE A 226 2.26 10.21 -9.21
C ILE A 226 2.85 9.82 -7.85
N ILE A 227 2.16 8.99 -7.07
CA ILE A 227 2.65 8.50 -5.78
C ILE A 227 3.99 7.77 -5.98
N GLU A 228 4.11 6.84 -6.93
CA GLU A 228 5.38 6.16 -7.23
C GLU A 228 6.51 7.17 -7.54
N SER A 229 6.19 8.21 -8.32
CA SER A 229 7.16 9.26 -8.69
C SER A 229 7.57 10.12 -7.48
N LEU A 230 6.64 10.44 -6.58
CA LEU A 230 6.93 11.16 -5.34
C LEU A 230 7.78 10.31 -4.39
N PHE A 231 7.50 9.01 -4.29
CA PHE A 231 8.37 8.08 -3.56
C PHE A 231 9.77 7.98 -4.19
N ALA A 232 9.90 8.06 -5.52
CA ALA A 232 11.20 8.02 -6.18
C ALA A 232 12.09 9.22 -5.80
N GLN A 233 11.52 10.39 -5.53
CA GLN A 233 12.25 11.59 -5.11
C GLN A 233 12.95 11.43 -3.76
N TYR A 234 12.54 10.47 -2.92
CA TYR A 234 13.27 10.17 -1.68
C TYR A 234 14.66 9.59 -1.93
N LYS A 235 14.92 8.98 -3.11
CA LYS A 235 16.28 8.54 -3.46
C LYS A 235 17.22 9.71 -3.74
N GLU A 236 16.67 10.90 -3.99
CA GLU A 236 17.40 12.12 -4.32
C GLU A 236 17.60 13.04 -3.11
N ARG A 237 17.05 12.68 -1.95
CA ARG A 237 17.20 13.38 -0.66
C ARG A 237 18.24 12.70 0.21
#